data_AF-A0A0J9FEX3-F1
#
_entry.id   AF-A0A0J9FEX3-F1
#
_cell.length_a   1.000
_cell.length_b   1.000
_cell.length_c   1.000
_cell.angle_alpha   90.00
_cell.angle_beta   90.00
_cell.angle_gamma   90.00
#
_symmetry.space_group_name_H-M   'P 1'
#
loop_
_entity.id
_entity.type
_entity.pdbx_description
1 polymer ?
#
loop_
_entity_poly.entity_id
_entity_poly.type
_entity_poly.pdbx_seq_one_letter_code
_entity_poly.pdbx_strand_id
1 'polypeptide(L)' 'MSTIYRNRTIRPSSRLETSVSYKINTEKVTTNDTLVITINHESENFHKEFTFSGEKVANRSSIHFRYINGEIIWSPVQPD' A
#
# COMPACT_ATOMS: atom_id res chain seq x y z
N MET A 1 2.44 -15.63 13.85
CA MET A 1 3.15 -14.96 12.75
C MET A 1 2.57 -15.47 11.45
N SER A 2 1.93 -14.58 10.69
CA SER A 2 1.34 -14.89 9.39
C SER A 2 1.76 -13.84 8.37
N THR A 3 1.88 -14.23 7.11
CA THR A 3 2.04 -13.27 6.01
C THR A 3 0.67 -12.91 5.45
N ILE A 4 0.36 -11.61 5.45
CA ILE A 4 -0.89 -11.05 4.97
C ILE A 4 -0.61 -10.38 3.63
N TYR A 5 -1.30 -10.82 2.58
CA TYR A 5 -1.16 -10.26 1.24
C TYR A 5 -2.28 -9.26 0.95
N ARG A 6 -1.93 -8.11 0.37
CA ARG A 6 -2.87 -7.10 -0.12
C ARG A 6 -2.49 -6.69 -1.53
N ASN A 7 -3.50 -6.49 -2.37
CA ASN A 7 -3.30 -5.97 -3.72
C ASN A 7 -3.99 -4.60 -3.86
N ARG A 8 -3.34 -3.67 -4.54
CA ARG A 8 -3.93 -2.38 -4.91
C ARG A 8 -3.62 -2.03 -6.35
N THR A 9 -4.66 -1.77 -7.13
CA THR A 9 -4.49 -1.20 -8.48
C THR A 9 -4.65 0.31 -8.40
N ILE A 10 -3.66 1.04 -8.92
CA ILE A 10 -3.72 2.47 -9.20
C ILE A 10 -4.65 2.64 -10.40
N ARG A 11 -5.75 3.37 -10.19
CA ARG A 11 -6.78 3.60 -11.20
C ARG A 11 -7.04 5.10 -11.37
N PRO A 12 -6.19 5.81 -12.12
CA PRO A 12 -6.39 7.25 -12.35
C PRO A 12 -7.69 7.53 -13.11
N SER A 13 -8.14 6.62 -13.99
CA SER A 13 -9.34 6.82 -14.84
C SER A 13 -10.63 7.04 -14.03
N SER A 14 -10.73 6.43 -12.85
CA SER A 14 -11.91 6.52 -11.99
C SER A 14 -11.74 7.50 -10.84
N ARG A 15 -10.68 8.31 -10.83
CA ARG A 15 -10.32 9.19 -9.72
C ARG A 15 -10.27 10.65 -10.15
N LEU A 16 -10.66 11.52 -9.23
CA LEU A 16 -10.37 12.95 -9.35
C LEU A 16 -8.85 13.13 -9.35
N GLU A 17 -8.36 14.04 -10.18
CA GLU A 17 -6.93 14.33 -10.36
C GLU A 17 -6.24 14.70 -9.02
N THR A 18 -6.99 15.30 -8.10
CA THR A 18 -6.53 15.67 -6.75
C THR A 18 -6.46 14.48 -5.76
N SER A 19 -7.06 13.34 -6.10
CA SER A 19 -7.15 12.15 -5.22
C SER A 19 -5.98 11.20 -5.41
N VAL A 20 -4.78 11.71 -5.14
CA VAL A 20 -3.50 10.98 -5.31
C VAL A 20 -3.22 9.94 -4.21
N SER A 21 -4.04 9.87 -3.15
CA SER A 21 -3.83 8.96 -2.01
C SER A 21 -4.59 7.64 -2.15
N TYR A 22 -3.87 6.53 -1.94
CA TYR A 22 -4.36 5.17 -1.99
C TYR A 22 -4.24 4.51 -0.62
N LYS A 23 -5.39 4.07 -0.09
CA LYS A 23 -5.52 3.41 1.21
C LYS A 23 -5.23 1.91 1.09
N ILE A 24 -4.51 1.36 2.06
CA ILE A 24 -4.36 -0.07 2.34
C ILE A 24 -4.87 -0.33 3.76
N ASN A 25 -5.84 -1.24 3.91
CA ASN A 25 -6.39 -1.59 5.23
C ASN A 25 -5.44 -2.52 5.99
N THR A 26 -5.17 -2.18 7.25
CA THR A 26 -4.23 -2.90 8.14
C THR A 26 -4.89 -3.39 9.43
N GLU A 27 -6.20 -3.24 9.60
CA GLU A 27 -6.95 -3.58 10.83
C GLU A 27 -6.77 -5.01 11.35
N LYS A 28 -6.39 -5.97 10.50
CA LYS A 28 -6.18 -7.38 10.86
C LYS A 28 -4.70 -7.77 11.01
N VAL A 29 -3.79 -6.83 10.80
CA VAL A 29 -2.35 -7.08 10.92
C VAL A 29 -1.98 -6.95 12.39
N THR A 30 -1.34 -7.97 12.96
CA THR A 30 -0.80 -7.92 14.32
C THR A 30 0.70 -7.64 14.31
N THR A 31 1.30 -7.32 15.46
CA THR A 31 2.73 -6.97 15.56
C THR A 31 3.66 -8.08 15.06
N ASN A 32 3.23 -9.33 15.18
CA ASN A 32 4.00 -10.51 14.77
C ASN A 32 3.75 -10.93 13.31
N ASP A 33 2.97 -10.17 12.55
CA ASP A 33 2.67 -10.50 11.16
C ASP A 33 3.60 -9.78 10.18
N THR A 34 3.56 -10.18 8.92
CA THR A 34 4.21 -9.49 7.81
C THR A 34 3.14 -9.11 6.80
N LEU A 35 3.08 -7.85 6.40
CA LEU A 35 2.18 -7.35 5.38
C LEU A 35 2.94 -7.19 4.06
N VAL A 36 2.53 -7.93 3.04
CA VAL A 36 3.06 -7.81 1.68
C VAL A 36 2.01 -7.14 0.80
N ILE A 37 2.40 -6.07 0.12
CA ILE A 37 1.52 -5.25 -0.69
C ILE A 37 2.00 -5.24 -2.13
N THR A 38 1.20 -5.80 -3.01
CA THR A 38 1.38 -5.70 -4.46
C THR A 38 0.62 -4.49 -4.98
N ILE A 39 1.30 -3.62 -5.72
CA ILE A 39 0.73 -2.45 -6.39
C ILE A 39 0.86 -2.63 -7.90
N ASN A 40 -0.27 -2.51 -8.59
CA ASN A 40 -0.37 -2.55 -10.05
C ASN A 40 -0.89 -1.21 -10.58
N HIS A 41 -0.67 -0.91 -11.86
CA HIS A 41 -1.31 0.22 -12.55
C HIS A 41 -2.28 -0.27 -13.62
N GLU A 42 -3.40 0.41 -13.84
CA GLU A 42 -4.41 -0.07 -14.79
C GLU A 42 -4.05 0.13 -16.26
N SER A 43 -3.22 1.12 -16.57
CA SER A 43 -2.86 1.49 -17.95
C SER A 43 -1.36 1.37 -18.26
N GLU A 44 -0.53 1.08 -17.25
CA GLU A 44 0.93 1.05 -17.40
C GLU A 44 1.44 -0.34 -17.03
N ASN A 45 2.54 -0.78 -17.65
CA ASN A 45 3.23 -1.98 -17.22
C ASN A 45 4.00 -1.70 -15.92
N PHE A 46 3.25 -1.67 -14.82
CA PHE A 46 3.73 -1.31 -13.49
C PHE A 46 3.32 -2.40 -12.50
N HIS A 47 4.32 -2.97 -11.85
CA HIS A 47 4.15 -3.95 -10.79
C HIS A 47 5.24 -3.73 -9.74
N LYS A 48 4.84 -3.42 -8.51
CA LYS A 48 5.77 -3.27 -7.38
C LYS A 48 5.24 -4.01 -6.16
N GLU A 49 6.14 -4.65 -5.44
CA GLU A 49 5.84 -5.30 -4.17
C GLU A 49 6.55 -4.57 -3.03
N PHE A 50 5.86 -4.42 -1.91
CA PHE A 50 6.37 -3.75 -0.71
C PHE A 50 6.07 -4.60 0.52
N THR A 51 7.06 -4.77 1.37
CA THR A 51 6.94 -5.54 2.62
C THR A 51 6.92 -4.59 3.81
N PHE A 52 6.07 -4.89 4.79
CA PHE A 52 5.96 -4.16 6.05
C PHE A 52 5.91 -5.15 7.20
N SER A 53 6.76 -4.92 8.19
CA SER A 53 6.71 -5.55 9.50
C SER A 53 5.42 -5.16 10.21
N GLY A 54 4.79 -6.14 10.85
CA GLY A 54 3.58 -5.96 11.65
C GLY A 54 3.75 -4.87 12.70
N GLU A 55 4.94 -4.77 13.31
CA GLU A 55 5.30 -3.72 14.27
C GLU A 55 5.04 -2.30 13.75
N LYS A 56 5.32 -2.04 12.46
CA LYS A 56 5.11 -0.72 11.83
C LYS A 56 3.62 -0.40 11.60
N VAL A 57 2.76 -1.41 11.46
CA VAL A 57 1.39 -1.25 10.91
C VAL A 57 0.25 -1.76 11.80
N ALA A 58 0.50 -2.60 12.80
CA ALA A 58 -0.54 -3.31 13.56
C ALA A 58 -1.47 -2.40 14.37
N ASN A 59 -0.98 -1.24 14.81
CA ASN A 59 -1.76 -0.26 15.58
C ASN A 59 -2.43 0.79 14.68
N ARG A 60 -2.61 0.49 13.40
CA ARG A 60 -3.21 1.40 12.41
C ARG A 60 -4.39 0.69 11.75
N SER A 61 -5.46 1.42 11.51
CA SER A 61 -6.56 0.93 10.66
C SER A 61 -6.16 0.87 9.18
N SER A 62 -5.25 1.77 8.78
CA SER A 62 -4.72 1.80 7.42
C SER A 62 -3.40 2.53 7.28
N ILE A 63 -2.72 2.24 6.18
CA ILE A 63 -1.58 2.99 5.66
C ILE A 63 -1.90 3.51 4.26
N HIS A 64 -1.16 4.53 3.84
CA HIS A 64 -1.41 5.22 2.59
C HIS A 64 -0.13 5.38 1.77
N PHE A 65 -0.30 5.35 0.46
CA PHE A 65 0.72 5.77 -0.49
C PHE A 65 0.14 6.75 -1.49
N ARG A 66 1.02 7.53 -2.11
CA ARG A 66 0.72 8.34 -3.29
C ARG A 66 1.44 7.76 -4.50
N TYR A 67 0.84 7.93 -5.67
CA TYR A 67 1.48 7.66 -6.96
C TYR A 67 1.75 8.98 -7.66
N ILE A 68 3.02 9.32 -7.86
CA ILE A 68 3.44 10.58 -8.50
C ILE A 68 4.54 10.24 -9.50
N ASN A 69 4.35 10.59 -10.77
CA ASN A 69 5.35 10.45 -11.83
C ASN A 69 6.02 9.06 -11.90
N GLY A 70 5.26 7.96 -11.75
CA GLY A 70 5.82 6.61 -11.79
C GLY A 70 6.33 6.09 -10.44
N GLU A 71 6.28 6.88 -9.39
CA GLU A 71 6.83 6.55 -8.08
C GLU A 71 5.76 6.37 -7.00
N ILE A 72 6.00 5.42 -6.11
CA ILE A 72 5.18 5.15 -4.93
C ILE A 72 5.83 5.85 -3.75
N ILE A 73 5.10 6.80 -3.17
CA ILE A 73 5.55 7.55 -2.00
C ILE A 73 4.68 7.16 -0.82
N TRP A 74 5.25 6.38 0.09
CA TRP A 74 4.57 5.98 1.32
C TRP A 74 4.64 7.09 2.37
N SER A 75 3.56 7.28 3.14
CA SER A 75 3.54 8.19 4.28
C SER A 75 2.38 7.87 5.22
N PRO A 76 2.57 7.89 6.55
CA PRO A 76 3.83 8.15 7.27
C PRO A 76 4.72 6.90 7.45
N VAL A 77 4.25 5.71 7.07
CA VAL A 77 4.96 4.44 7.30
C VAL A 77 5.74 4.06 6.06
N GLN A 78 7.02 3.73 6.20
CA GLN A 78 7.85 3.22 5.11
C GLN A 78 7.91 1.69 5.10
N PRO A 79 7.98 1.06 3.91
CA PRO A 79 8.27 -0.37 3.79
C PRO A 79 9.64 -0.72 4.41
N ASP A 80 9.88 -2.01 4.62
CA ASP A 80 11.18 -2.55 5.05
C ASP A 80 12.18 -2.68 3.90
#